data_AF-A0A974B4M4-F1
#
_entry.id   AF-A0A974B4M4-F1
#
_cell.length_a   1.000
_cell.length_b   1.000
_cell.length_c   1.000
_cell.angle_alpha   90.00
_cell.angle_beta   90.00
_cell.angle_gamma   90.00
#
_symmetry.space_group_name_H-M   'P 1'
#
loop_
_entity.id
_entity.type
_entity.pdbx_description
1 polymer ?
#
loop_
_entity_poly.entity_id
_entity_poly.type
_entity_poly.pdbx_seq_one_letter_code
_entity_poly.pdbx_strand_id
1 'polypeptide(L)'
;RYIIGKKGETKKRLETETRTSISIPKPGVEGEIVITGQHRSGVASARTRIDVLLDSFRKKQPFTHFLSLALNQPAIQEKFLQFKEEVLEKCSKDHGVSSSLFQNPAKLHLTLGTLVLLNEQEIQKACDLLQQCKEDFVDQITGGKPLTVEVAGVEYMNDDPAMTDVLYAKVHMKDGSDRLQMIADQLVERFVASGLMLKEWDRVKLHATVMNTLFRKDPTEERNNTVPGKSSFKERESFNGRNILKLFENFYFGEVQLDSVRLSQRFSSDTSGYYATSGQLFFS
;
A
#
# COMPACT_ATOMS: atom_id res chain seq x y z
N ARG A 1 17.92 -11.86 -11.08
CA ARG A 1 19.10 -11.08 -10.61
C ARG A 1 19.57 -11.49 -9.21
N TYR A 2 18.70 -11.50 -8.20
CA TYR A 2 19.10 -11.68 -6.79
C TYR A 2 19.63 -13.08 -6.43
N ILE A 3 19.07 -14.13 -7.03
CA ILE A 3 19.55 -15.53 -6.84
C ILE A 3 20.97 -15.73 -7.42
N ILE A 4 21.34 -14.98 -8.47
CA ILE A 4 22.66 -15.06 -9.09
C ILE A 4 23.73 -14.53 -8.13
N GLY A 5 23.45 -13.42 -7.43
CA GLY A 5 24.40 -12.75 -6.56
C GLY A 5 25.50 -11.98 -7.31
N LYS A 6 26.37 -11.29 -6.56
CA LYS A 6 27.52 -10.56 -7.14
C LYS A 6 28.43 -11.57 -7.85
N LYS A 7 28.74 -11.30 -9.13
CA LYS A 7 29.58 -12.19 -9.98
C LYS A 7 29.11 -13.66 -10.05
N GLY A 8 27.85 -13.96 -9.74
CA GLY A 8 27.35 -15.34 -9.75
C GLY A 8 27.69 -16.16 -8.50
N GLU A 9 28.28 -15.56 -7.46
CA GLU A 9 28.78 -16.28 -6.28
C GLU A 9 27.67 -17.01 -5.53
N THR A 10 26.50 -16.37 -5.34
CA THR A 10 25.37 -17.00 -4.63
C THR A 10 24.88 -18.24 -5.35
N LYS A 11 24.70 -18.18 -6.67
CA LYS A 11 24.30 -19.33 -7.49
C LYS A 11 25.31 -20.46 -7.39
N LYS A 12 26.59 -20.16 -7.63
CA LYS A 12 27.68 -21.17 -7.59
C LYS A 12 27.76 -21.85 -6.23
N ARG A 13 27.60 -21.08 -5.16
CA ARG A 13 27.59 -21.60 -3.79
C ARG A 13 26.41 -22.54 -3.55
N LEU A 14 25.19 -22.14 -3.96
CA LEU A 14 24.00 -23.01 -3.87
C LEU A 14 24.18 -24.31 -4.65
N GLU A 15 24.65 -24.24 -5.90
CA GLU A 15 24.92 -25.41 -6.75
C GLU A 15 25.92 -26.36 -6.09
N THR A 16 27.01 -25.82 -5.53
CA THR A 16 28.06 -26.61 -4.86
C THR A 16 27.57 -27.27 -3.58
N GLU A 17 26.93 -26.50 -2.68
CA GLU A 17 26.48 -26.97 -1.37
C GLU A 17 25.36 -28.01 -1.47
N THR A 18 24.54 -27.94 -2.54
CA THR A 18 23.40 -28.84 -2.74
C THR A 18 23.64 -29.93 -3.78
N ARG A 19 24.79 -29.90 -4.47
CA ARG A 19 25.13 -30.78 -5.61
C ARG A 19 24.04 -30.76 -6.69
N THR A 20 23.58 -29.56 -7.03
CA THR A 20 22.57 -29.32 -8.06
C THR A 20 23.09 -28.36 -9.14
N SER A 21 22.39 -28.29 -10.26
CA SER A 21 22.53 -27.27 -11.30
C SER A 21 21.27 -26.40 -11.31
N ILE A 22 21.43 -25.09 -11.32
CA ILE A 22 20.36 -24.10 -11.30
C ILE A 22 20.37 -23.36 -12.64
N SER A 23 19.31 -23.47 -13.43
CA SER A 23 19.11 -22.68 -14.64
C SER A 23 18.18 -21.51 -14.34
N ILE A 24 18.60 -20.29 -14.67
CA ILE A 24 17.83 -19.07 -14.42
C ILE A 24 17.62 -18.38 -15.78
N PRO A 25 16.39 -17.97 -16.12
CA PRO A 25 16.12 -17.22 -17.33
C PRO A 25 17.00 -15.97 -17.46
N LYS A 26 17.31 -15.59 -18.70
CA LYS A 26 18.08 -14.37 -18.97
C LYS A 26 17.30 -13.13 -18.49
N PRO A 27 17.98 -12.05 -18.09
CA PRO A 27 17.30 -10.80 -17.76
C PRO A 27 16.37 -10.35 -18.89
N GLY A 28 15.14 -10.00 -18.56
CA GLY A 28 14.11 -9.60 -19.52
C GLY A 28 13.38 -10.75 -20.20
N VAL A 29 13.70 -12.00 -19.88
CA VAL A 29 13.00 -13.19 -20.37
C VAL A 29 12.23 -13.82 -19.21
N GLU A 30 10.91 -13.92 -19.36
CA GLU A 30 10.04 -14.66 -18.44
C GLU A 30 10.33 -16.17 -18.51
N GLY A 31 10.22 -16.85 -17.38
CA GLY A 31 10.42 -18.30 -17.33
C GLY A 31 10.67 -18.85 -15.93
N GLU A 32 10.69 -20.17 -15.84
CA GLU A 32 10.90 -20.88 -14.58
C GLU A 32 12.39 -21.01 -14.23
N ILE A 33 12.68 -21.02 -12.93
CA ILE A 33 13.99 -21.43 -12.43
C ILE A 33 13.99 -22.95 -12.32
N VAL A 34 14.85 -23.59 -13.11
CA VAL A 34 14.94 -25.05 -13.15
C VAL A 34 16.10 -25.52 -12.28
N ILE A 35 15.80 -26.37 -11.30
CA ILE A 35 16.79 -26.99 -10.42
C ILE A 35 16.91 -28.47 -10.80
N THR A 36 18.09 -28.89 -11.22
CA THR A 36 18.36 -30.27 -11.64
C THR A 36 19.42 -30.89 -10.74
N GLY A 37 19.20 -32.10 -10.24
CA GLY A 37 20.17 -32.80 -9.39
C GLY A 37 19.93 -34.31 -9.41
N GLN A 38 20.98 -35.08 -9.08
CA GLN A 38 20.91 -36.54 -9.07
C GLN A 38 20.06 -37.09 -7.90
N HIS A 39 19.94 -36.33 -6.81
CA HIS A 39 19.20 -36.74 -5.62
C HIS A 39 18.10 -35.74 -5.29
N ARG A 40 16.91 -36.27 -4.98
CA ARG A 40 15.73 -35.48 -4.57
C ARG A 40 16.03 -34.58 -3.37
N SER A 41 16.82 -35.05 -2.41
CA SER A 41 17.22 -34.27 -1.23
C SER A 41 18.02 -33.02 -1.58
N GLY A 42 18.92 -33.10 -2.57
CA GLY A 42 19.69 -31.96 -3.06
C GLY A 42 18.79 -30.91 -3.73
N VAL A 43 17.89 -31.36 -4.61
CA VAL A 43 16.89 -30.49 -5.28
C VAL A 43 15.98 -29.80 -4.27
N ALA A 44 15.46 -30.54 -3.29
CA ALA A 44 14.62 -29.98 -2.24
C ALA A 44 15.39 -28.94 -1.39
N SER A 45 16.64 -29.23 -1.00
CA SER A 45 17.47 -28.28 -0.26
C SER A 45 17.77 -27.01 -1.05
N ALA A 46 18.08 -27.13 -2.34
CA ALA A 46 18.32 -25.99 -3.23
C ALA A 46 17.07 -25.12 -3.36
N ARG A 47 15.90 -25.73 -3.56
CA ARG A 47 14.61 -25.03 -3.60
C ARG A 47 14.37 -24.25 -2.32
N THR A 48 14.45 -24.90 -1.16
CA THR A 48 14.23 -24.22 0.14
C THR A 48 15.18 -23.04 0.34
N ARG A 49 16.46 -23.16 -0.04
CA ARG A 49 17.43 -22.06 0.08
C ARG A 49 17.12 -20.91 -0.87
N ILE A 50 16.63 -21.19 -2.08
CA ILE A 50 16.17 -20.16 -3.02
C ILE A 50 14.93 -19.46 -2.46
N ASP A 51 13.96 -20.19 -1.93
CA ASP A 51 12.73 -19.64 -1.35
C ASP A 51 13.07 -18.67 -0.19
N VAL A 52 13.94 -19.08 0.74
CA VAL A 52 14.41 -18.22 1.85
C VAL A 52 15.13 -16.97 1.35
N LEU A 53 15.95 -17.09 0.29
CA LEU A 53 16.60 -15.94 -0.32
C LEU A 53 15.57 -14.98 -0.91
N LEU A 54 14.62 -15.48 -1.69
CA LEU A 54 13.55 -14.69 -2.30
C LEU A 54 12.73 -13.95 -1.25
N ASP A 55 12.33 -14.62 -0.16
CA ASP A 55 11.61 -14.00 0.95
C ASP A 55 12.41 -12.87 1.58
N SER A 56 13.71 -13.08 1.83
CA SER A 56 14.57 -12.03 2.38
C SER A 56 14.71 -10.84 1.42
N PHE A 57 14.74 -11.07 0.11
CA PHE A 57 14.83 -10.00 -0.88
C PHE A 57 13.51 -9.23 -1.00
N ARG A 58 12.38 -9.94 -1.04
CA ARG A 58 11.04 -9.35 -1.11
C ARG A 58 10.77 -8.44 0.09
N LYS A 59 11.11 -8.87 1.31
CA LYS A 59 11.00 -8.06 2.53
C LYS A 59 11.79 -6.74 2.49
N LYS A 60 12.82 -6.65 1.63
CA LYS A 60 13.64 -5.44 1.46
C LYS A 60 13.20 -4.58 0.27
N GLN A 61 12.30 -5.07 -0.58
CA GLN A 61 11.78 -4.26 -1.67
C GLN A 61 10.70 -3.31 -1.15
N PRO A 62 10.65 -2.07 -1.67
CA PRO A 62 9.47 -1.24 -1.48
C PRO A 62 8.26 -1.92 -2.13
N PHE A 63 7.09 -1.79 -1.51
CA PHE A 63 5.84 -2.23 -2.13
C PHE A 63 5.65 -1.52 -3.49
N THR A 64 5.10 -2.27 -4.45
CA THR A 64 4.82 -1.80 -5.81
C THR A 64 3.34 -1.55 -6.04
N HIS A 65 2.49 -2.29 -5.33
CA HIS A 65 1.03 -2.19 -5.41
C HIS A 65 0.41 -2.21 -4.01
N PHE A 66 -0.85 -1.84 -3.93
CA PHE A 66 -1.65 -1.93 -2.71
C PHE A 66 -3.12 -2.09 -3.06
N LEU A 67 -3.86 -2.77 -2.20
CA LEU A 67 -5.31 -2.80 -2.27
C LEU A 67 -5.87 -1.51 -1.68
N SER A 68 -6.80 -0.87 -2.39
CA SER A 68 -7.39 0.39 -1.95
C SER A 68 -8.88 0.55 -2.25
N LEU A 69 -9.53 1.37 -1.44
CA LEU A 69 -10.87 1.89 -1.68
C LEU A 69 -10.77 3.41 -1.87
N ALA A 70 -11.26 3.93 -2.98
CA ALA A 70 -11.12 5.35 -3.31
C ALA A 70 -12.09 6.23 -2.51
N LEU A 71 -11.59 7.34 -1.96
CA LEU A 71 -12.34 8.36 -1.22
C LEU A 71 -12.22 9.74 -1.89
N ASN A 72 -11.96 9.74 -3.20
CA ASN A 72 -11.68 10.95 -3.98
C ASN A 72 -12.92 11.47 -4.73
N GLN A 73 -14.13 11.21 -4.24
CA GLN A 73 -15.34 11.78 -4.82
C GLN A 73 -15.35 13.30 -4.60
N PRO A 74 -15.93 14.09 -5.53
CA PRO A 74 -15.86 15.56 -5.47
C PRO A 74 -16.26 16.17 -4.12
N ALA A 75 -17.33 15.65 -3.49
CA ALA A 75 -17.80 16.12 -2.19
C ALA A 75 -16.76 15.94 -1.06
N ILE A 76 -16.06 14.80 -1.04
CA ILE A 76 -15.00 14.54 -0.06
C ILE A 76 -13.78 15.41 -0.36
N GLN A 77 -13.41 15.58 -1.64
CA GLN A 77 -12.30 16.45 -2.03
C GLN A 77 -12.55 17.90 -1.62
N GLU A 78 -13.76 18.42 -1.81
CA GLU A 78 -14.15 19.77 -1.40
C GLU A 78 -14.00 19.95 0.11
N LYS A 79 -14.54 19.03 0.91
CA LYS A 79 -14.43 19.08 2.37
C LYS A 79 -13.01 18.89 2.88
N PHE A 80 -12.22 18.07 2.21
CA PHE A 80 -10.79 17.93 2.50
C PHE A 80 -10.02 19.23 2.21
N LEU A 81 -10.34 19.93 1.12
CA LEU A 81 -9.74 21.23 0.82
C LEU A 81 -10.15 22.30 1.85
N GLN A 82 -11.41 22.29 2.28
CA GLN A 82 -11.88 23.13 3.40
C GLN A 82 -11.09 22.82 4.69
N PHE A 83 -10.96 21.53 5.05
CA PHE A 83 -10.14 21.11 6.20
C PHE A 83 -8.71 21.64 6.11
N LYS A 84 -8.08 21.51 4.93
CA LYS A 84 -6.73 22.01 4.68
C LYS A 84 -6.64 23.52 4.89
N GLU A 85 -7.57 24.28 4.33
CA GLU A 85 -7.60 25.74 4.47
C GLU A 85 -7.72 26.16 5.93
N GLU A 86 -8.69 25.59 6.66
CA GLU A 86 -8.92 25.94 8.06
C GLU A 86 -7.76 25.52 8.98
N VAL A 87 -7.12 24.38 8.72
CA VAL A 87 -5.92 23.95 9.47
C VAL A 87 -4.75 24.91 9.22
N LEU A 88 -4.54 25.35 7.98
CA LEU A 88 -3.47 26.30 7.65
C LEU A 88 -3.76 27.69 8.24
N GLU A 89 -5.03 28.10 8.30
CA GLU A 89 -5.42 29.36 8.94
C GLU A 89 -5.17 29.31 10.46
N LYS A 90 -5.62 28.24 11.13
CA LYS A 90 -5.65 28.17 12.60
C LYS A 90 -4.38 27.59 13.24
N CYS A 91 -3.65 26.72 12.52
CA CYS A 91 -2.56 25.91 13.08
C CYS A 91 -1.20 26.07 12.35
N SER A 92 -1.06 26.97 11.36
CA SER A 92 0.21 27.14 10.62
C SER A 92 1.39 27.64 11.47
N LYS A 93 1.13 28.18 12.65
CA LYS A 93 2.17 28.58 13.61
C LYS A 93 2.70 27.40 14.44
N ASP A 94 2.02 26.26 14.41
CA ASP A 94 2.46 25.07 15.11
C ASP A 94 3.66 24.43 14.41
N HIS A 95 4.57 23.88 15.22
CA HIS A 95 5.81 23.32 14.71
C HIS A 95 5.56 22.28 13.60
N GLY A 96 6.23 22.45 12.46
CA GLY A 96 6.21 21.51 11.34
C GLY A 96 4.92 21.52 10.50
N VAL A 97 3.86 22.23 10.89
CA VAL A 97 2.60 22.29 10.13
C VAL A 97 2.79 23.14 8.88
N SER A 98 2.60 22.54 7.71
CA SER A 98 2.73 23.24 6.43
C SER A 98 1.83 22.65 5.36
N SER A 99 1.59 23.43 4.29
CA SER A 99 0.72 23.01 3.17
C SER A 99 1.22 21.77 2.43
N SER A 100 2.53 21.48 2.49
CA SER A 100 3.16 20.32 1.86
C SER A 100 2.89 19.00 2.59
N LEU A 101 2.33 19.04 3.80
CA LEU A 101 1.95 17.84 4.54
C LEU A 101 0.66 17.21 4.01
N PHE A 102 -0.19 17.98 3.32
CA PHE A 102 -1.52 17.53 2.94
C PHE A 102 -1.47 16.61 1.73
N GLN A 103 -2.26 15.53 1.78
CA GLN A 103 -2.45 14.61 0.68
C GLN A 103 -2.99 15.33 -0.57
N ASN A 104 -2.68 14.80 -1.75
CA ASN A 104 -3.37 15.18 -2.99
C ASN A 104 -4.85 14.73 -2.90
N PRO A 105 -5.84 15.64 -3.04
CA PRO A 105 -7.25 15.28 -2.98
C PRO A 105 -7.64 14.12 -3.92
N ALA A 106 -7.05 14.07 -5.12
CA ALA A 106 -7.28 13.01 -6.08
C ALA A 106 -6.72 11.64 -5.66
N LYS A 107 -5.88 11.58 -4.62
CA LYS A 107 -5.25 10.37 -4.07
C LYS A 107 -5.83 9.97 -2.70
N LEU A 108 -6.93 10.57 -2.24
CA LEU A 108 -7.60 10.14 -0.99
C LEU A 108 -8.13 8.71 -1.13
N HIS A 109 -7.76 7.83 -0.19
CA HIS A 109 -8.12 6.42 -0.22
C HIS A 109 -7.96 5.77 1.16
N LEU A 110 -8.58 4.59 1.31
CA LEU A 110 -8.24 3.62 2.34
C LEU A 110 -7.24 2.61 1.78
N THR A 111 -6.13 2.39 2.48
CA THR A 111 -5.20 1.29 2.15
C THR A 111 -5.61 0.05 2.94
N LEU A 112 -5.80 -1.08 2.26
CA LEU A 112 -6.12 -2.36 2.91
C LEU A 112 -4.86 -3.17 3.20
N GLY A 113 -3.93 -3.21 2.25
CA GLY A 113 -2.65 -3.90 2.40
C GLY A 113 -1.72 -3.67 1.21
N THR A 114 -0.42 -3.89 1.42
CA THR A 114 0.63 -3.61 0.43
C THR A 114 1.17 -4.89 -0.20
N LEU A 115 1.62 -4.81 -1.46
CA LEU A 115 2.11 -5.95 -2.23
C LEU A 115 3.44 -5.61 -2.93
N VAL A 116 4.30 -6.62 -3.04
CA VAL A 116 5.54 -6.58 -3.84
C VAL A 116 5.34 -7.48 -5.06
N LEU A 117 4.72 -6.92 -6.10
CA LEU A 117 4.50 -7.58 -7.39
C LEU A 117 5.62 -7.17 -8.34
N LEU A 118 6.42 -8.13 -8.78
CA LEU A 118 7.69 -7.89 -9.50
C LEU A 118 7.62 -8.19 -11.00
N ASN A 119 6.55 -8.82 -11.47
CA ASN A 119 6.31 -9.07 -12.89
C ASN A 119 4.81 -9.16 -13.21
N GLU A 120 4.49 -9.25 -14.51
CA GLU A 120 3.12 -9.31 -15.01
C GLU A 120 2.36 -10.55 -14.51
N GLN A 121 3.04 -11.69 -14.33
CA GLN A 121 2.42 -12.91 -13.83
C GLN A 121 1.93 -12.76 -12.38
N GLU A 122 2.71 -12.09 -11.52
CA GLU A 122 2.31 -11.79 -10.14
C GLU A 122 1.16 -10.77 -10.11
N ILE A 123 1.14 -9.80 -11.02
CA ILE A 123 0.02 -8.86 -11.19
C ILE A 123 -1.24 -9.62 -11.58
N GLN A 124 -1.17 -10.49 -12.60
CA GLN A 124 -2.32 -11.28 -13.04
C GLN A 124 -2.85 -12.17 -11.91
N LYS A 125 -1.97 -12.87 -11.17
CA LYS A 125 -2.36 -13.68 -10.00
C LYS A 125 -3.08 -12.85 -8.93
N ALA A 126 -2.63 -11.63 -8.68
CA ALA A 126 -3.28 -10.72 -7.74
C ALA A 126 -4.67 -10.29 -8.24
N CYS A 127 -4.80 -10.00 -9.54
CA CYS A 127 -6.09 -9.68 -10.16
C CYS A 127 -7.07 -10.87 -10.10
N ASP A 128 -6.61 -12.07 -10.44
CA ASP A 128 -7.43 -13.28 -10.40
C ASP A 128 -7.90 -13.59 -8.98
N LEU A 129 -7.01 -13.49 -7.99
CA LEU A 129 -7.36 -13.66 -6.58
C LEU A 129 -8.37 -12.61 -6.11
N LEU A 130 -8.23 -11.36 -6.57
CA LEU A 130 -9.19 -10.29 -6.26
C LEU A 130 -10.59 -10.62 -6.80
N GLN A 131 -10.70 -11.17 -8.01
CA GLN A 131 -11.98 -11.62 -8.57
C GLN A 131 -12.55 -12.83 -7.82
N GLN A 132 -11.70 -13.80 -7.46
CA GLN A 132 -12.16 -14.95 -6.65
C GLN A 132 -12.73 -14.50 -5.30
N CYS A 133 -12.11 -13.51 -4.65
CA CYS A 133 -12.63 -12.93 -3.42
C CYS A 133 -14.02 -12.29 -3.61
N LYS A 134 -14.29 -11.73 -4.81
CA LYS A 134 -15.61 -11.18 -5.14
C LYS A 134 -16.69 -12.24 -5.00
N GLU A 135 -16.48 -13.37 -5.68
CA GLU A 135 -17.40 -14.51 -5.72
C GLU A 135 -17.49 -15.21 -4.36
N ASP A 136 -16.38 -15.36 -3.65
CA ASP A 136 -16.30 -16.14 -2.42
C ASP A 136 -17.00 -15.46 -1.23
N PHE A 137 -16.89 -14.14 -1.10
CA PHE A 137 -17.43 -13.45 0.08
C PHE A 137 -17.87 -12.00 -0.13
N VAL A 138 -17.24 -11.22 -1.02
CA VAL A 138 -17.56 -9.78 -1.11
C VAL A 138 -19.02 -9.58 -1.54
N ASP A 139 -19.49 -10.31 -2.55
CA ASP A 139 -20.86 -10.15 -3.06
C ASP A 139 -21.91 -10.51 -2.00
N GLN A 140 -21.63 -11.52 -1.16
CA GLN A 140 -22.48 -11.87 -0.04
C GLN A 140 -22.52 -10.77 1.03
N ILE A 141 -21.37 -10.16 1.36
CA ILE A 141 -21.30 -9.12 2.40
C ILE A 141 -21.94 -7.82 1.90
N THR A 142 -21.71 -7.44 0.64
CA THR A 142 -22.24 -6.20 0.06
C THR A 142 -23.70 -6.33 -0.35
N GLY A 143 -24.16 -7.54 -0.67
CA GLY A 143 -25.47 -7.80 -1.26
C GLY A 143 -25.58 -7.24 -2.68
N GLY A 144 -24.46 -7.19 -3.42
CA GLY A 144 -24.41 -6.65 -4.78
C GLY A 144 -24.59 -5.12 -4.86
N LYS A 145 -24.29 -4.40 -3.77
CA LYS A 145 -24.54 -2.95 -3.66
C LYS A 145 -23.33 -2.20 -3.12
N PRO A 146 -23.12 -0.94 -3.51
CA PRO A 146 -22.13 -0.08 -2.88
C PRO A 146 -22.34 0.03 -1.36
N LEU A 147 -21.23 0.20 -0.63
CA LEU A 147 -21.24 0.41 0.81
C LEU A 147 -21.20 1.91 1.11
N THR A 148 -22.23 2.39 1.81
CA THR A 148 -22.27 3.78 2.26
C THR A 148 -21.49 3.95 3.56
N VAL A 149 -20.48 4.81 3.53
CA VAL A 149 -19.61 5.11 4.67
C VAL A 149 -19.59 6.59 4.96
N GLU A 150 -19.29 6.92 6.21
CA GLU A 150 -19.07 8.27 6.69
C GLU A 150 -17.59 8.47 6.98
N VAL A 151 -17.03 9.56 6.45
CA VAL A 151 -15.66 10.02 6.71
C VAL A 151 -15.75 11.18 7.69
N ALA A 152 -15.46 10.91 8.96
CA ALA A 152 -15.64 11.90 10.03
C ALA A 152 -14.65 11.73 11.16
N GLY A 153 -14.14 12.86 11.61
CA GLY A 153 -13.14 12.98 12.64
C GLY A 153 -11.73 12.59 12.19
N VAL A 154 -10.75 12.99 12.98
CA VAL A 154 -9.33 12.79 12.70
C VAL A 154 -8.62 12.13 13.88
N GLU A 155 -7.62 11.33 13.56
CA GLU A 155 -6.70 10.69 14.48
C GLU A 155 -5.29 10.71 13.88
N TYR A 156 -4.31 10.18 14.61
CA TYR A 156 -2.92 10.19 14.21
C TYR A 156 -2.26 8.82 14.41
N MET A 157 -1.17 8.59 13.69
CA MET A 157 -0.27 7.46 13.94
C MET A 157 0.82 7.89 14.93
N ASN A 158 1.28 6.96 15.78
CA ASN A 158 2.24 7.11 16.89
C ASN A 158 1.62 7.65 18.20
N ASP A 159 2.42 7.73 19.27
CA ASP A 159 1.92 7.94 20.65
C ASP A 159 1.85 9.41 21.09
N ASP A 160 2.75 10.29 20.61
CA ASP A 160 2.77 11.71 21.03
C ASP A 160 2.19 12.62 19.94
N PRO A 161 1.05 13.31 20.20
CA PRO A 161 0.45 14.23 19.25
C PRO A 161 1.26 15.51 18.97
N ALA A 162 2.33 15.80 19.73
CA ALA A 162 3.29 16.83 19.32
C ALA A 162 4.32 16.36 18.29
N MET A 163 4.47 15.05 18.12
CA MET A 163 5.44 14.43 17.23
C MET A 163 4.73 13.53 16.22
N THR A 164 3.75 14.09 15.54
CA THR A 164 2.92 13.38 14.57
C THR A 164 3.63 13.26 13.23
N ASP A 165 3.61 12.06 12.65
CA ASP A 165 4.04 11.80 11.27
C ASP A 165 2.86 11.71 10.31
N VAL A 166 1.75 11.11 10.75
CA VAL A 166 0.58 10.84 9.93
C VAL A 166 -0.67 11.26 10.70
N LEU A 167 -1.47 12.13 10.09
CA LEU A 167 -2.85 12.40 10.48
C LEU A 167 -3.77 11.73 9.47
N TYR A 168 -4.79 11.05 9.94
CA TYR A 168 -5.76 10.36 9.10
C TYR A 168 -7.20 10.68 9.51
N ALA A 169 -8.11 10.69 8.55
CA ALA A 169 -9.53 10.72 8.79
C ALA A 169 -10.03 9.30 9.09
N LYS A 170 -10.99 9.19 10.01
CA LYS A 170 -11.66 7.93 10.34
C LYS A 170 -12.77 7.66 9.34
N VAL A 171 -13.04 6.38 9.09
CA VAL A 171 -14.13 5.93 8.22
C VAL A 171 -14.92 4.85 8.93
N HIS A 172 -16.25 4.99 8.91
CA HIS A 172 -17.17 4.02 9.50
C HIS A 172 -18.37 3.80 8.59
N MET A 173 -18.98 2.62 8.68
CA MET A 173 -20.22 2.36 7.96
C MET A 173 -21.34 3.26 8.47
N LYS A 174 -22.12 3.87 7.57
CA LYS A 174 -23.23 4.75 7.96
C LYS A 174 -24.35 4.00 8.69
N ASP A 175 -24.54 2.72 8.37
CA ASP A 175 -25.53 1.86 9.03
C ASP A 175 -25.02 1.23 10.33
N GLY A 176 -23.80 1.56 10.77
CA GLY A 176 -23.18 1.00 11.97
C GLY A 176 -22.74 -0.46 11.85
N SER A 177 -22.85 -1.08 10.67
CA SER A 177 -22.40 -2.45 10.44
C SER A 177 -20.87 -2.56 10.34
N ASP A 178 -20.32 -3.77 10.49
CA ASP A 178 -18.87 -4.02 10.36
C ASP A 178 -18.49 -4.50 8.93
N ARG A 179 -19.39 -4.35 7.95
CA ARG A 179 -19.26 -4.93 6.60
C ARG A 179 -17.98 -4.51 5.89
N LEU A 180 -17.62 -3.22 5.99
CA LEU A 180 -16.38 -2.71 5.40
C LEU A 180 -15.15 -3.38 6.01
N GLN A 181 -15.13 -3.55 7.34
CA GLN A 181 -14.03 -4.21 8.03
C GLN A 181 -13.95 -5.69 7.64
N MET A 182 -15.09 -6.40 7.61
CA MET A 182 -15.13 -7.81 7.22
C MET A 182 -14.51 -8.02 5.84
N ILE A 183 -14.84 -7.16 4.87
CA ILE A 183 -14.24 -7.21 3.53
C ILE A 183 -12.73 -6.94 3.60
N ALA A 184 -12.31 -5.91 4.33
CA ALA A 184 -10.91 -5.54 4.46
C ALA A 184 -10.05 -6.66 5.05
N ASP A 185 -10.49 -7.23 6.18
CA ASP A 185 -9.77 -8.28 6.89
C ASP A 185 -9.72 -9.57 6.08
N GLN A 186 -10.85 -10.00 5.48
CA GLN A 186 -10.88 -11.22 4.67
C GLN A 186 -10.06 -11.07 3.38
N LEU A 187 -10.07 -9.90 2.72
CA LEU A 187 -9.19 -9.66 1.57
C LEU A 187 -7.72 -9.79 1.98
N VAL A 188 -7.31 -9.14 3.06
CA VAL A 188 -5.91 -9.24 3.53
C VAL A 188 -5.57 -10.67 3.91
N GLU A 189 -6.44 -11.39 4.62
CA GLU A 189 -6.23 -12.79 4.96
C GLU A 189 -6.03 -13.66 3.72
N ARG A 190 -6.86 -13.50 2.69
CA ARG A 190 -6.74 -14.25 1.42
C ARG A 190 -5.46 -13.92 0.66
N PHE A 191 -5.06 -12.65 0.62
CA PHE A 191 -3.82 -12.22 -0.01
C PHE A 191 -2.56 -12.64 0.75
N VAL A 192 -2.63 -12.74 2.08
CA VAL A 192 -1.57 -13.30 2.92
C VAL A 192 -1.48 -14.81 2.69
N ALA A 193 -2.60 -15.53 2.68
CA ALA A 193 -2.64 -16.98 2.47
C ALA A 193 -2.10 -17.39 1.09
N SER A 194 -2.24 -16.54 0.07
CA SER A 194 -1.67 -16.77 -1.26
C SER A 194 -0.17 -16.46 -1.39
N GLY A 195 0.44 -15.83 -0.37
CA GLY A 195 1.84 -15.40 -0.38
C GLY A 195 2.11 -14.14 -1.22
N LEU A 196 1.06 -13.40 -1.61
CA LEU A 196 1.17 -12.14 -2.35
C LEU A 196 1.29 -10.92 -1.43
N MET A 197 0.91 -11.05 -0.16
CA MET A 197 0.96 -10.02 0.86
C MET A 197 1.66 -10.52 2.11
N LEU A 198 2.38 -9.63 2.80
CA LEU A 198 2.95 -9.93 4.11
C LEU A 198 1.94 -9.53 5.18
N LYS A 199 1.74 -10.40 6.17
CA LYS A 199 0.92 -10.06 7.33
C LYS A 199 1.67 -9.08 8.21
N GLU A 200 1.15 -7.87 8.32
CA GLU A 200 1.68 -6.83 9.21
C GLU A 200 0.94 -6.80 10.55
N TRP A 201 -0.39 -6.95 10.50
CA TRP A 201 -1.28 -6.84 11.66
C TRP A 201 -2.37 -7.91 11.59
N ASP A 202 -3.02 -8.19 12.72
CA ASP A 202 -4.15 -9.13 12.77
C ASP A 202 -5.44 -8.55 12.19
N ARG A 203 -5.61 -7.23 12.21
CA ARG A 203 -6.77 -6.50 11.70
C ARG A 203 -6.33 -5.32 10.86
N VAL A 204 -7.03 -5.05 9.76
CA VAL A 204 -6.77 -3.89 8.92
C VAL A 204 -7.18 -2.62 9.66
N LYS A 205 -6.23 -1.70 9.85
CA LYS A 205 -6.52 -0.36 10.36
C LYS A 205 -7.08 0.50 9.23
N LEU A 206 -8.41 0.57 9.12
CA LEU A 206 -9.07 1.42 8.12
C LEU A 206 -8.86 2.89 8.46
N HIS A 207 -8.14 3.60 7.59
CA HIS A 207 -7.87 5.02 7.75
C HIS A 207 -7.60 5.69 6.41
N ALA A 208 -7.99 6.96 6.30
CA ALA A 208 -7.70 7.79 5.13
C ALA A 208 -6.64 8.83 5.48
N THR A 209 -5.40 8.66 4.99
CA THR A 209 -4.33 9.61 5.29
C THR A 209 -4.64 10.99 4.73
N VAL A 210 -4.74 12.00 5.60
CA VAL A 210 -5.01 13.41 5.23
C VAL A 210 -3.74 14.26 5.29
N MET A 211 -2.84 13.98 6.23
CA MET A 211 -1.52 14.62 6.33
C MET A 211 -0.42 13.58 6.57
N ASN A 212 0.74 13.76 5.94
CA ASN A 212 1.88 12.88 6.13
C ASN A 212 3.21 13.65 5.96
N THR A 213 4.16 13.46 6.88
CA THR A 213 5.50 14.07 6.81
C THR A 213 6.28 13.63 5.57
N LEU A 214 6.00 12.43 5.04
CA LEU A 214 6.56 11.94 3.78
C LEU A 214 6.10 12.71 2.54
N PHE A 215 5.07 13.55 2.63
CA PHE A 215 4.60 14.36 1.49
C PHE A 215 5.37 15.67 1.34
N ARG A 216 6.19 16.06 2.33
CA ARG A 216 7.02 17.27 2.22
C ARG A 216 7.91 17.15 0.98
N LYS A 217 7.64 17.99 -0.01
CA LYS A 217 8.50 18.17 -1.17
C LYS A 217 9.71 19.01 -0.77
N ASP A 218 10.90 18.58 -1.12
CA ASP A 218 12.09 19.41 -0.95
C ASP A 218 12.06 20.53 -2.00
N PRO A 219 12.12 21.82 -1.61
CA PRO A 219 12.22 22.93 -2.57
C PRO A 219 13.44 22.83 -3.50
N THR A 220 14.45 22.05 -3.13
CA THR A 220 15.65 21.84 -3.94
C THR A 220 15.53 20.68 -4.95
N GLU A 221 14.56 19.78 -4.79
CA GLU A 221 14.34 18.67 -5.72
C GLU A 221 13.70 19.12 -7.04
N GLU A 222 12.95 20.23 -7.07
CA GLU A 222 12.40 20.79 -8.31
C GLU A 222 13.48 21.26 -9.30
N ARG A 223 14.72 21.49 -8.84
CA ARG A 223 15.84 21.92 -9.72
C ARG A 223 16.68 20.77 -10.28
N ASN A 224 16.58 19.56 -9.75
CA ASN A 224 17.50 18.44 -10.06
C ASN A 224 16.78 17.18 -10.57
N ASN A 225 15.86 17.35 -11.53
CA ASN A 225 15.15 16.25 -12.21
C ASN A 225 16.03 15.36 -13.12
N THR A 226 17.35 15.26 -12.88
CA THR A 226 18.28 14.55 -13.79
C THR A 226 18.99 13.34 -13.19
N VAL A 227 18.76 12.95 -11.93
CA VAL A 227 19.36 11.71 -11.39
C VAL A 227 18.40 10.91 -10.49
N PRO A 228 17.85 9.78 -10.95
CA PRO A 228 17.11 8.86 -10.08
C PRO A 228 18.09 8.10 -9.18
N GLY A 229 17.97 8.25 -7.86
CA GLY A 229 18.64 7.36 -6.90
C GLY A 229 19.36 7.97 -5.71
N LYS A 230 19.22 9.27 -5.43
CA LYS A 230 19.75 9.88 -4.19
C LYS A 230 18.68 10.67 -3.44
N SER A 231 17.66 9.98 -2.91
CA SER A 231 16.99 10.51 -1.73
C SER A 231 17.94 10.28 -0.55
N SER A 232 18.69 11.32 -0.19
CA SER A 232 19.35 11.34 1.13
C SER A 232 18.28 11.07 2.18
N PHE A 233 18.54 10.14 3.09
CA PHE A 233 17.73 9.92 4.29
C PHE A 233 17.69 11.23 5.10
N LYS A 234 16.82 12.18 4.74
CA LYS A 234 16.42 13.24 5.65
C LYS A 234 15.60 12.55 6.73
N GLU A 235 15.99 12.75 7.98
CA GLU A 235 15.14 12.37 9.11
C GLU A 235 13.76 12.97 8.89
N ARG A 236 12.73 12.17 9.20
CA ARG A 236 11.36 12.68 9.19
C ARG A 236 11.29 13.78 10.23
N GLU A 237 10.98 14.98 9.77
CA GLU A 237 10.63 16.06 10.66
C GLU A 237 9.13 15.91 10.96
N SER A 238 8.78 15.66 12.21
CA SER A 238 7.38 15.54 12.64
C SER A 238 6.63 16.88 12.52
N PHE A 239 5.35 16.90 12.87
CA PHE A 239 4.61 18.12 13.14
C PHE A 239 3.81 18.01 14.44
N ASN A 240 3.54 19.15 15.05
CA ASN A 240 2.71 19.23 16.26
C ASN A 240 1.23 19.26 15.86
N GLY A 241 0.54 18.14 16.05
CA GLY A 241 -0.86 17.96 15.74
C GLY A 241 -1.82 18.33 16.88
N ARG A 242 -1.35 18.78 18.05
CA ARG A 242 -2.22 18.99 19.24
C ARG A 242 -3.38 19.94 18.99
N ASN A 243 -3.14 21.10 18.38
CA ASN A 243 -4.22 22.04 18.07
C ASN A 243 -5.11 21.55 16.93
N ILE A 244 -4.54 20.81 15.96
CA ILE A 244 -5.34 20.19 14.89
C ILE A 244 -6.34 19.20 15.51
N LEU A 245 -5.87 18.31 16.38
CA LEU A 245 -6.73 17.36 17.09
C LEU A 245 -7.76 18.10 17.94
N LYS A 246 -7.37 19.13 18.69
CA LYS A 246 -8.30 19.90 19.53
C LYS A 246 -9.42 20.60 18.74
N LEU A 247 -9.10 21.17 17.57
CA LEU A 247 -10.03 22.00 16.80
C LEU A 247 -10.84 21.18 15.79
N PHE A 248 -10.29 20.07 15.30
CA PHE A 248 -10.84 19.31 14.18
C PHE A 248 -11.10 17.84 14.50
N GLU A 249 -11.06 17.42 15.77
CA GLU A 249 -11.30 16.04 16.23
C GLU A 249 -12.49 15.36 15.54
N ASN A 250 -13.57 16.12 15.37
CA ASN A 250 -14.85 15.67 14.83
C ASN A 250 -15.17 16.32 13.46
N PHE A 251 -14.17 16.76 12.71
CA PHE A 251 -14.38 17.36 11.40
C PHE A 251 -15.08 16.37 10.46
N TYR A 252 -16.19 16.80 9.86
CA TYR A 252 -17.00 15.96 8.98
C TYR A 252 -16.59 16.16 7.52
N PHE A 253 -15.95 15.15 6.92
CA PHE A 253 -15.53 15.18 5.52
C PHE A 253 -16.66 14.79 4.57
N GLY A 254 -17.65 14.02 5.02
CA GLY A 254 -18.82 13.69 4.23
C GLY A 254 -19.15 12.21 4.20
N GLU A 255 -20.21 11.91 3.45
CA GLU A 255 -20.67 10.56 3.15
C GLU A 255 -20.24 10.17 1.74
N VAL A 256 -19.88 8.91 1.56
CA VAL A 256 -19.43 8.37 0.29
C VAL A 256 -19.89 6.93 0.09
N GLN A 257 -20.19 6.59 -1.16
CA GLN A 257 -20.40 5.20 -1.57
C GLN A 257 -19.08 4.59 -2.04
N LEU A 258 -18.65 3.53 -1.38
CA LEU A 258 -17.57 2.68 -1.82
C LEU A 258 -18.16 1.63 -2.76
N ASP A 259 -17.65 1.56 -3.99
CA ASP A 259 -18.17 0.70 -5.05
C ASP A 259 -17.18 -0.37 -5.52
N SER A 260 -15.90 -0.25 -5.16
CA SER A 260 -14.84 -1.05 -5.73
C SER A 260 -13.60 -1.12 -4.84
N VAL A 261 -12.94 -2.29 -4.86
CA VAL A 261 -11.57 -2.45 -4.35
C VAL A 261 -10.63 -2.51 -5.55
N ARG A 262 -9.56 -1.70 -5.51
CA ARG A 262 -8.60 -1.55 -6.60
C ARG A 262 -7.24 -2.10 -6.20
N LEU A 263 -6.60 -2.84 -7.09
CA LEU A 263 -5.18 -3.11 -7.06
C LEU A 263 -4.45 -1.91 -7.66
N SER A 264 -4.12 -0.96 -6.80
CA SER A 264 -3.49 0.30 -7.18
C SER A 264 -1.99 0.18 -7.28
N GLN A 265 -1.42 0.75 -8.34
CA GLN A 265 0.02 0.81 -8.54
C GLN A 265 0.61 2.05 -7.87
N ARG A 266 1.69 1.86 -7.12
CA ARG A 266 2.41 2.94 -6.45
C ARG A 266 3.13 3.83 -7.48
N PHE A 267 3.22 5.13 -7.20
CA PHE A 267 3.91 6.12 -8.05
C PHE A 267 3.38 6.23 -9.48
N SER A 268 2.14 5.82 -9.72
CA SER A 268 1.43 6.02 -10.97
C SER A 268 0.24 6.96 -10.78
N SER A 269 -0.25 7.51 -11.89
CA SER A 269 -1.53 8.21 -11.93
C SER A 269 -2.30 7.84 -13.19
N ASP A 270 -3.61 7.66 -13.06
CA ASP A 270 -4.53 7.59 -14.21
C ASP A 270 -4.97 9.01 -14.64
N THR A 271 -5.91 9.07 -15.59
CA THR A 271 -6.46 10.33 -16.13
C THR A 271 -7.25 11.14 -15.11
N SER A 272 -7.76 10.52 -14.04
CA SER A 272 -8.45 11.21 -12.94
C SER A 272 -7.47 11.78 -11.91
N GLY A 273 -6.18 11.43 -12.01
CA GLY A 273 -5.17 11.74 -11.00
C GLY A 273 -5.14 10.74 -9.84
N TYR A 274 -6.06 9.77 -9.77
CA TYR A 274 -5.98 8.63 -8.85
C TYR A 274 -4.82 7.70 -9.24
N TYR A 275 -4.47 6.72 -8.41
CA TYR A 275 -3.45 5.73 -8.76
C TYR A 275 -3.90 4.89 -9.96
N ALA A 276 -2.99 4.58 -10.89
CA ALA A 276 -3.33 3.67 -11.97
C ALA A 276 -3.72 2.30 -11.38
N THR A 277 -4.72 1.66 -11.98
CA THR A 277 -5.28 0.40 -11.50
C THR A 277 -4.81 -0.75 -12.38
N SER A 278 -4.24 -1.79 -11.78
CA SER A 278 -3.86 -3.02 -12.47
C SER A 278 -5.00 -4.03 -12.52
N GLY A 279 -5.96 -3.89 -11.61
CA GLY A 279 -7.16 -4.72 -11.51
C GLY A 279 -8.11 -4.16 -10.46
N GLN A 280 -9.38 -4.51 -10.53
CA GLN A 280 -10.39 -4.05 -9.58
C GLN A 280 -11.55 -5.03 -9.51
N LEU A 281 -12.17 -5.15 -8.34
CA LEU A 281 -13.49 -5.75 -8.19
C LEU A 281 -14.51 -4.64 -7.90
N PHE A 282 -15.74 -4.82 -8.37
CA PHE A 282 -16.87 -3.96 -8.05
C PHE A 282 -17.80 -4.67 -7.06
N PHE A 283 -18.44 -3.92 -6.18
CA PHE A 283 -19.44 -4.43 -5.23
C PHE A 283 -20.80 -4.66 -5.87
N SER A 284 -21.08 -4.02 -7.01
CA SER A 284 -22.23 -4.24 -7.89
C SER A 284 -21.92 -5.24 -9.00
#